data_AF-A0A059D6Y9-F1
#
_entry.id   AF-A0A059D6Y9-F1
#
_cell.length_a   1.000
_cell.length_b   1.000
_cell.length_c   1.000
_cell.angle_alpha   90.00
_cell.angle_beta   90.00
_cell.angle_gamma   90.00
#
_symmetry.space_group_name_H-M   'P 1'
#
loop_
_entity.id
_entity.type
_entity.pdbx_description
1 polymer ?
#
loop_
_entity_poly.entity_id
_entity_poly.type
_entity_poly.pdbx_seq_one_letter_code
_entity_poly.pdbx_strand_id
1 'polypeptide(L)'
;MVLLLSWCMTLNTMWQMIQLHECVPGTRFDRYIDLGRHAFGPKLGPWIQLIVQVGCDIVYMVTGGKCLKKFMEMACANCTPIRQSYWICIFGGIHFFLSQLPNFNSVAGVSLAAAIMSLRSPSPLIKLTFRILNPISGISESKCLCFYSTIAWAGSLAHGRDHDVSYGYKNTSSAEFIFRVFNALGVISFAFAGHAVVLEIQATIPSTPEKPSRIPMWKGAMGAYFINAICYFPVALIGYWAFGQDVDDNVLMALKRPAWLIASANLMVVVHVIGSYQVVLQVVVGGNDPFCQSFSPFRINFLA
;
A
#
# COMPACT_ATOMS: atom_id res chain seq x y z
N MET A 1 17.46 3.08 10.75
CA MET A 1 17.06 4.16 11.69
C MET A 1 15.79 4.87 11.22
N VAL A 2 15.77 5.46 10.01
CA VAL A 2 14.60 6.21 9.48
C VAL A 2 13.32 5.37 9.45
N LEU A 3 13.39 4.10 9.02
CA LEU A 3 12.23 3.20 9.00
C LEU A 3 11.56 3.05 10.38
N LEU A 4 12.36 2.79 11.43
CA LEU A 4 11.84 2.66 12.80
C LEU A 4 11.23 3.97 13.31
N LEU A 5 11.90 5.10 13.06
CA LEU A 5 11.39 6.41 13.44
C LEU A 5 10.07 6.73 12.74
N SER A 6 9.98 6.48 11.43
CA SER A 6 8.75 6.67 10.66
C SER A 6 7.62 5.74 11.12
N TRP A 7 7.93 4.50 11.49
CA TRP A 7 6.95 3.55 12.01
C TRP A 7 6.40 4.00 13.37
N CYS A 8 7.26 4.46 14.28
CA CYS A 8 6.82 5.00 15.57
C CYS A 8 5.98 6.28 15.41
N MET A 9 6.43 7.21 14.55
CA MET A 9 5.69 8.44 14.28
C MET A 9 4.30 8.15 13.70
N THR A 10 4.22 7.24 12.74
CA THR A 10 2.94 6.89 12.08
C THR A 10 2.01 6.14 13.02
N LEU A 11 2.52 5.30 13.91
CA LEU A 11 1.70 4.66 14.94
C LEU A 11 1.11 5.71 15.90
N ASN A 12 1.91 6.72 16.27
CA ASN A 12 1.44 7.81 17.12
C ASN A 12 0.39 8.68 16.41
N THR A 13 0.57 9.02 15.13
CA THR A 13 -0.44 9.78 14.38
C THR A 13 -1.71 8.97 14.17
N MET A 14 -1.61 7.65 13.98
CA MET A 14 -2.77 6.76 13.90
C MET A 14 -3.56 6.76 15.21
N TRP A 15 -2.87 6.67 16.35
CA TRP A 15 -3.50 6.81 17.67
C TRP A 15 -4.26 8.12 17.81
N GLN A 16 -3.63 9.25 17.45
CA GLN A 16 -4.27 10.56 17.51
C GLN A 16 -5.53 10.62 16.64
N MET A 17 -5.47 10.09 15.43
CA MET A 17 -6.61 10.10 14.50
C MET A 17 -7.80 9.30 15.04
N ILE A 18 -7.56 8.14 15.64
CA ILE A 18 -8.59 7.31 16.27
C ILE A 18 -9.28 8.05 17.43
N GLN A 19 -8.52 8.85 18.18
CA GLN A 19 -9.05 9.66 19.27
C GLN A 19 -9.85 10.87 18.77
N LEU A 20 -9.47 11.43 17.62
CA LEU A 20 -10.13 12.60 17.03
C LEU A 20 -11.53 12.29 16.48
N HIS A 21 -11.84 11.02 16.20
CA HIS A 21 -13.16 10.60 15.71
C HIS A 21 -14.33 10.96 16.67
N GLU A 22 -14.06 11.04 17.98
CA GLU A 22 -15.05 11.35 19.03
C GLU A 22 -14.51 12.45 19.98
N CYS A 23 -13.72 13.40 19.49
CA CYS A 23 -13.11 14.43 20.34
C CYS A 23 -14.10 15.46 20.90
N VAL A 24 -15.26 15.62 20.25
CA VAL A 24 -16.32 16.54 20.67
C VAL A 24 -17.50 15.74 21.22
N PRO A 25 -17.96 15.99 22.46
CA PRO A 25 -19.12 15.31 23.03
C PRO A 25 -20.35 15.47 22.12
N GLY A 26 -20.95 14.34 21.72
CA GLY A 26 -22.17 14.32 20.90
C GLY A 26 -21.97 14.50 19.40
N THR A 27 -20.73 14.70 18.91
CA THR A 27 -20.42 14.73 17.47
C THR A 27 -19.45 13.61 17.11
N ARG A 28 -19.81 12.82 16.10
CA ARG A 28 -19.00 11.72 15.57
C ARG A 28 -18.48 12.12 14.18
N PHE A 29 -17.16 12.12 14.00
CA PHE A 29 -16.54 12.45 12.72
C PHE A 29 -16.31 11.18 11.89
N ASP A 30 -17.35 10.72 11.20
CA ASP A 30 -17.32 9.48 10.43
C ASP A 30 -16.47 9.55 9.14
N ARG A 31 -16.20 10.77 8.65
CA ARG A 31 -15.46 10.99 7.40
C ARG A 31 -14.25 11.86 7.63
N TYR A 32 -13.16 11.56 6.92
CA TYR A 32 -11.92 12.33 7.01
C TYR A 32 -12.08 13.80 6.61
N ILE A 33 -12.98 14.10 5.67
CA ILE A 33 -13.29 15.47 5.26
C ILE A 33 -13.98 16.31 6.33
N ASP A 34 -14.82 15.68 7.15
CA ASP A 34 -15.57 16.37 8.19
C ASP A 34 -14.64 16.75 9.34
N LEU A 35 -13.73 15.83 9.71
CA LEU A 35 -12.66 16.15 10.66
C LEU A 35 -11.72 17.23 10.11
N GLY A 36 -11.35 17.14 8.82
CA GLY A 36 -10.51 18.14 8.16
C GLY A 36 -11.13 19.54 8.16
N ARG A 37 -12.45 19.63 7.90
CA ARG A 37 -13.21 20.89 7.98
C ARG A 37 -13.28 21.44 9.40
N HIS A 38 -13.43 20.57 10.39
CA HIS A 38 -13.44 20.97 11.79
C HIS A 38 -12.08 21.51 12.25
N ALA A 39 -10.98 20.84 11.88
CA ALA A 39 -9.63 21.20 12.32
C ALA A 39 -9.05 22.42 11.59
N PHE A 40 -9.23 22.51 10.26
CA PHE A 40 -8.58 23.53 9.42
C PHE A 40 -9.56 24.58 8.86
N GLY A 41 -10.84 24.45 9.18
CA GLY A 41 -11.91 25.33 8.70
C GLY A 41 -12.55 24.85 7.38
N PRO A 42 -13.69 25.47 7.01
CA PRO A 42 -14.58 24.95 5.96
C PRO A 42 -13.98 25.00 4.55
N LYS A 43 -13.01 25.89 4.30
CA LYS A 43 -12.36 26.03 2.99
C LYS A 43 -11.02 25.29 2.92
N LEU A 44 -10.16 25.42 3.93
CA LEU A 44 -8.79 24.90 3.87
C LEU A 44 -8.71 23.38 4.07
N GLY A 45 -9.56 22.81 4.94
CA GLY A 45 -9.58 21.37 5.23
C GLY A 45 -9.74 20.49 3.98
N PRO A 46 -10.77 20.72 3.14
CA PRO A 46 -10.96 19.97 1.91
C PRO A 46 -9.79 20.08 0.91
N TRP A 47 -9.15 21.25 0.81
CA TRP A 47 -7.98 21.44 -0.06
C TRP A 47 -6.76 20.64 0.40
N ILE A 48 -6.46 20.66 1.70
CA ILE A 48 -5.34 19.89 2.26
C ILE A 48 -5.55 18.40 2.01
N GLN A 49 -6.75 17.89 2.26
CA GLN A 49 -7.08 16.49 2.00
C GLN A 49 -6.96 16.12 0.53
N LEU A 50 -7.46 16.97 -0.38
CA LEU A 50 -7.38 16.73 -1.81
C LEU A 50 -5.92 16.60 -2.28
N ILE A 51 -5.04 17.47 -1.80
CA ILE A 51 -3.60 17.42 -2.14
C ILE A 51 -2.98 16.10 -1.66
N VAL A 52 -3.29 15.67 -0.44
CA VAL A 52 -2.77 14.41 0.11
C VAL A 52 -3.27 13.22 -0.71
N GLN A 53 -4.54 13.21 -1.10
CA GLN A 53 -5.06 12.08 -1.87
C GLN A 53 -4.52 12.03 -3.29
N VAL A 54 -4.44 13.17 -3.99
CA VAL A 54 -3.84 13.22 -5.32
C VAL A 54 -2.39 12.72 -5.27
N GLY A 55 -1.65 13.04 -4.21
CA GLY A 55 -0.32 12.48 -3.97
C GLY A 55 -0.32 10.96 -3.85
N CYS A 56 -1.24 10.40 -3.07
CA CYS A 56 -1.42 8.95 -2.91
C CYS A 56 -1.75 8.27 -4.26
N ASP A 57 -2.66 8.85 -5.03
CA ASP A 57 -3.08 8.37 -6.35
C ASP A 57 -1.92 8.34 -7.34
N ILE A 58 -1.07 9.37 -7.36
CA ILE A 58 0.14 9.40 -8.19
C ILE A 58 1.08 8.25 -7.82
N VAL A 59 1.26 7.97 -6.53
CA VAL A 59 2.14 6.87 -6.09
C VAL A 59 1.57 5.51 -6.47
N TYR A 60 0.24 5.29 -6.34
CA TYR A 60 -0.42 4.08 -6.83
C TYR A 60 -0.19 3.89 -8.34
N MET A 61 -0.39 4.94 -9.14
CA MET A 61 -0.20 4.90 -10.59
C MET A 61 1.24 4.56 -10.99
N VAL A 62 2.22 5.22 -10.36
CA VAL A 62 3.65 4.97 -10.63
C VAL A 62 4.05 3.56 -10.22
N THR A 63 3.62 3.11 -9.04
CA THR A 63 3.98 1.80 -8.48
C THR A 63 3.35 0.66 -9.29
N GLY A 64 2.06 0.76 -9.59
CA GLY A 64 1.35 -0.23 -10.41
C GLY A 64 1.90 -0.29 -11.84
N GLY A 65 2.18 0.87 -12.46
CA GLY A 65 2.82 0.93 -13.79
C GLY A 65 4.22 0.31 -13.82
N LYS A 66 5.05 0.54 -12.79
CA LYS A 66 6.36 -0.11 -12.63
C LYS A 66 6.23 -1.64 -12.55
N CYS A 67 5.34 -2.14 -11.68
CA CYS A 67 5.13 -3.57 -11.49
C CYS A 67 4.55 -4.24 -12.75
N LEU A 68 3.60 -3.57 -13.43
CA LEU A 68 3.00 -4.06 -14.67
C LEU A 68 4.04 -4.17 -15.80
N LYS A 69 4.87 -3.14 -15.97
CA LYS A 69 6.01 -3.17 -16.91
C LYS A 69 6.86 -4.41 -16.68
N LYS A 70 7.24 -4.67 -15.42
CA LYS A 70 8.10 -5.80 -15.06
C LYS A 70 7.45 -7.14 -15.26
N PHE A 71 6.18 -7.29 -14.91
CA PHE A 71 5.42 -8.50 -15.23
C PHE A 71 5.44 -8.81 -16.73
N MET A 72 5.20 -7.80 -17.57
CA MET A 72 5.15 -7.97 -19.03
C MET A 72 6.53 -8.27 -19.65
N GLU A 73 7.59 -7.61 -19.17
CA GLU A 73 8.98 -7.92 -19.57
C GLU A 73 9.38 -9.36 -19.22
N MET A 74 8.83 -9.94 -18.14
CA MET A 74 9.10 -11.33 -17.75
C MET A 74 8.19 -12.35 -18.43
N ALA A 75 6.93 -11.99 -18.70
CA ALA A 75 5.97 -12.87 -19.36
C ALA A 75 6.22 -12.99 -20.86
N CYS A 76 6.78 -11.95 -21.49
CA CYS A 76 7.01 -11.88 -22.93
C CYS A 76 8.50 -11.70 -23.25
N ALA A 77 9.16 -12.77 -23.68
CA ALA A 77 10.59 -12.75 -24.02
C ALA A 77 10.94 -11.93 -25.27
N ASN A 78 9.98 -11.69 -26.18
CA ASN A 78 10.19 -11.01 -27.47
C ASN A 78 9.49 -9.64 -27.56
N CYS A 79 9.09 -9.05 -26.43
CA CYS A 79 8.40 -7.77 -26.44
C CYS A 79 9.39 -6.60 -26.52
N THR A 80 9.08 -5.60 -27.36
CA THR A 80 9.88 -4.37 -27.45
C THR A 80 9.85 -3.61 -26.13
N PRO A 81 11.00 -3.16 -25.60
CA PRO A 81 11.03 -2.41 -24.34
C PRO A 81 10.36 -1.05 -24.54
N ILE A 82 9.26 -0.83 -23.82
CA ILE A 82 8.51 0.43 -23.82
C ILE A 82 8.96 1.30 -22.63
N ARG A 83 8.96 2.62 -22.82
CA ARG A 83 9.25 3.59 -21.74
C ARG A 83 8.25 3.42 -20.57
N GLN A 84 8.74 3.54 -19.34
CA GLN A 84 7.92 3.36 -18.12
C GLN A 84 6.71 4.30 -18.07
N SER A 85 6.82 5.51 -18.63
CA SER A 85 5.72 6.47 -18.71
C SER A 85 4.47 5.89 -19.39
N TYR A 86 4.64 5.11 -20.47
CA TYR A 86 3.51 4.50 -21.17
C TYR A 86 2.84 3.42 -20.32
N TRP A 87 3.60 2.65 -19.55
CA TRP A 87 3.03 1.66 -18.63
C TRP A 87 2.21 2.31 -17.51
N ILE A 88 2.64 3.48 -17.02
CA ILE A 88 1.86 4.27 -16.08
C ILE A 88 0.56 4.75 -16.74
N CYS A 89 0.61 5.23 -17.98
CA CYS A 89 -0.60 5.64 -18.71
C CYS A 89 -1.56 4.46 -18.98
N ILE A 90 -1.05 3.29 -19.38
CA ILE A 90 -1.85 2.08 -19.58
C ILE A 90 -2.53 1.68 -18.27
N PHE A 91 -1.78 1.67 -17.17
CA PHE A 91 -2.30 1.35 -15.85
C PHE A 91 -3.37 2.35 -15.39
N GLY A 92 -3.16 3.65 -15.64
CA GLY A 92 -4.18 4.68 -15.41
C GLY A 92 -5.43 4.51 -16.27
N GLY A 93 -5.27 4.10 -17.53
CA GLY A 93 -6.40 3.75 -18.40
C GLY A 93 -7.22 2.59 -17.84
N ILE A 94 -6.55 1.52 -17.36
CA ILE A 94 -7.22 0.40 -16.69
C ILE A 94 -8.03 0.90 -15.49
N HIS A 95 -7.44 1.75 -14.63
CA HIS A 95 -8.15 2.33 -13.49
C HIS A 95 -9.36 3.18 -13.90
N PHE A 96 -9.24 3.97 -14.97
CA PHE A 96 -10.35 4.75 -15.50
C PHE A 96 -11.52 3.86 -15.95
N PHE A 97 -11.25 2.72 -16.58
CA PHE A 97 -12.32 1.78 -16.94
C PHE A 97 -12.86 1.01 -15.73
N LEU A 98 -11.99 0.56 -14.82
CA LEU A 98 -12.40 -0.16 -13.62
C LEU A 98 -13.19 0.72 -12.65
N SER A 99 -12.99 2.04 -12.66
CA SER A 99 -13.83 2.96 -11.88
C SER A 99 -15.27 3.04 -12.39
N GLN A 100 -15.57 2.49 -13.57
CA GLN A 100 -16.94 2.39 -14.09
C GLN A 100 -17.66 1.09 -13.66
N LEU A 101 -16.95 0.12 -13.05
CA LEU A 101 -17.51 -1.21 -12.74
C LEU A 101 -17.86 -1.35 -11.24
N PRO A 102 -19.14 -1.48 -10.86
CA PRO A 102 -19.61 -1.41 -9.47
C PRO A 102 -19.24 -2.59 -8.55
N ASN A 103 -18.44 -3.59 -8.96
CA ASN A 103 -18.41 -4.90 -8.28
C ASN A 103 -17.01 -5.48 -8.01
N PHE A 104 -16.66 -5.69 -6.73
CA PHE A 104 -15.36 -6.22 -6.25
C PHE A 104 -15.36 -7.67 -5.76
N ASN A 105 -16.20 -8.54 -6.35
CA ASN A 105 -16.06 -9.99 -6.13
C ASN A 105 -14.69 -10.55 -6.60
N SER A 106 -13.94 -9.82 -7.41
CA SER A 106 -12.62 -10.23 -7.94
C SER A 106 -11.51 -10.29 -6.89
N VAL A 107 -11.61 -9.60 -5.75
CA VAL A 107 -10.55 -9.58 -4.71
C VAL A 107 -10.41 -10.95 -4.03
N ALA A 108 -11.49 -11.73 -3.94
CA ALA A 108 -11.45 -13.11 -3.45
C ALA A 108 -10.63 -14.04 -4.37
N GLY A 109 -10.69 -13.84 -5.70
CA GLY A 109 -9.91 -14.60 -6.69
C GLY A 109 -8.40 -14.37 -6.56
N VAL A 110 -7.98 -13.20 -6.09
CA VAL A 110 -6.57 -12.85 -5.84
C VAL A 110 -6.01 -13.62 -4.65
N SER A 111 -6.80 -13.73 -3.59
CA SER A 111 -6.42 -14.54 -2.42
C SER A 111 -6.31 -16.02 -2.78
N LEU A 112 -7.17 -16.51 -3.70
CA LEU A 112 -7.10 -17.87 -4.23
C LEU A 112 -5.82 -18.08 -5.09
N ALA A 113 -5.49 -17.13 -5.96
CA ALA A 113 -4.26 -17.18 -6.75
C ALA A 113 -3.00 -17.16 -5.86
N ALA A 114 -2.98 -16.30 -4.83
CA ALA A 114 -1.91 -16.26 -3.83
C ALA A 114 -1.77 -17.59 -3.08
N ALA A 115 -2.88 -18.27 -2.78
CA ALA A 115 -2.88 -19.59 -2.18
C ALA A 115 -2.27 -20.67 -3.09
N ILE A 116 -2.64 -20.68 -4.37
CA ILE A 116 -2.08 -21.62 -5.36
C ILE A 116 -0.56 -21.42 -5.52
N MET A 117 -0.11 -20.16 -5.56
CA MET A 117 1.32 -19.83 -5.68
C MET A 117 2.14 -20.27 -4.46
N SER A 118 1.59 -20.09 -3.26
CA SER A 118 2.25 -20.53 -2.02
C SER A 118 2.37 -22.06 -1.94
N LEU A 119 1.34 -22.79 -2.36
CA LEU A 119 1.36 -24.26 -2.40
C LEU A 119 2.39 -24.82 -3.38
N ARG A 120 2.64 -24.12 -4.49
CA ARG A 120 3.60 -24.53 -5.54
C ARG A 120 5.05 -24.14 -5.25
N SER A 121 5.30 -23.23 -4.30
CA SER A 121 6.67 -22.87 -3.91
C SER A 121 7.38 -24.07 -3.22
N PRO A 122 8.64 -24.39 -3.57
CA PRO A 122 9.37 -25.48 -2.93
C PRO A 122 9.81 -25.14 -1.50
N SER A 123 9.79 -23.86 -1.09
CA SER A 123 10.32 -23.49 0.22
C SER A 123 9.34 -23.82 1.37
N PRO A 124 9.80 -24.54 2.41
CA PRO A 124 8.97 -24.88 3.57
C PRO A 124 8.54 -23.62 4.34
N LEU A 125 9.33 -22.55 4.26
CA LEU A 125 9.06 -21.25 4.89
C LEU A 125 7.82 -20.58 4.29
N ILE A 126 7.68 -20.56 2.95
CA ILE A 126 6.52 -19.96 2.27
C ILE A 126 5.23 -20.73 2.60
N LYS A 127 5.31 -22.06 2.71
CA LYS A 127 4.18 -22.92 3.12
C LYS A 127 3.80 -22.71 4.59
N LEU A 128 4.78 -22.51 5.47
CA LEU A 128 4.56 -22.23 6.90
C LEU A 128 3.90 -20.87 7.09
N THR A 129 4.36 -19.83 6.38
CA THR A 129 3.74 -18.51 6.39
C THR A 129 2.30 -18.58 5.90
N PHE A 130 1.99 -19.37 4.86
CA PHE A 130 0.60 -19.56 4.43
C PHE A 130 -0.29 -20.16 5.51
N ARG A 131 0.19 -21.22 6.17
CA ARG A 131 -0.56 -21.85 7.26
C ARG A 131 -0.78 -20.92 8.46
N ILE A 132 0.19 -20.04 8.77
CA ILE A 132 0.09 -19.06 9.85
C ILE A 132 -0.87 -17.92 9.50
N LEU A 133 -0.90 -17.46 8.24
CA LEU A 133 -1.74 -16.35 7.79
C LEU A 133 -3.16 -16.77 7.36
N ASN A 134 -3.40 -18.07 7.15
CA ASN A 134 -4.71 -18.59 6.75
C ASN A 134 -5.87 -18.26 7.72
N PRO A 135 -5.70 -18.37 9.07
CA PRO A 135 -6.75 -18.06 10.04
C PRO A 135 -7.09 -16.57 10.13
N ILE A 136 -6.29 -15.67 9.54
CA ILE A 136 -6.57 -14.24 9.47
C ILE A 136 -7.62 -14.02 8.37
N SER A 137 -8.87 -14.40 8.63
CA SER A 137 -9.98 -14.44 7.67
C SER A 137 -10.51 -13.07 7.23
N GLY A 138 -9.95 -11.95 7.73
CA GLY A 138 -10.56 -10.63 7.57
C GLY A 138 -10.03 -9.72 6.45
N ILE A 139 -8.84 -9.94 5.89
CA ILE A 139 -8.26 -8.98 4.91
C ILE A 139 -7.46 -9.74 3.84
N SER A 140 -8.09 -9.99 2.69
CA SER A 140 -7.46 -10.55 1.48
C SER A 140 -6.19 -9.79 1.05
N GLU A 141 -6.14 -8.48 1.32
CA GLU A 141 -5.03 -7.59 0.99
C GLU A 141 -3.81 -7.81 1.91
N SER A 142 -4.00 -7.95 3.23
CA SER A 142 -2.91 -8.21 4.18
C SER A 142 -2.22 -9.55 3.93
N LYS A 143 -2.97 -10.55 3.43
CA LYS A 143 -2.40 -11.85 3.03
C LYS A 143 -1.39 -11.67 1.89
N CYS A 144 -1.76 -10.92 0.84
CA CYS A 144 -0.90 -10.68 -0.31
C CYS A 144 0.40 -9.96 0.09
N LEU A 145 0.30 -8.93 0.94
CA LEU A 145 1.46 -8.17 1.41
C LEU A 145 2.48 -9.06 2.15
N CYS A 146 1.99 -9.93 3.03
CA CYS A 146 2.89 -10.76 3.82
C CYS A 146 3.45 -11.95 3.03
N PHE A 147 2.73 -12.48 2.03
CA PHE A 147 3.35 -13.40 1.06
C PHE A 147 4.46 -12.74 0.25
N TYR A 148 4.20 -11.54 -0.28
CA TYR A 148 5.18 -10.77 -1.02
C TYR A 148 6.45 -10.56 -0.18
N SER A 149 6.25 -10.08 1.05
CA SER A 149 7.32 -9.86 2.01
C SER A 149 8.12 -11.13 2.26
N THR A 150 7.45 -12.25 2.57
CA THR A 150 8.11 -13.53 2.81
C THR A 150 8.92 -14.00 1.63
N ILE A 151 8.39 -13.88 0.40
CA ILE A 151 9.14 -14.24 -0.80
C ILE A 151 10.38 -13.34 -0.94
N ALA A 152 10.23 -12.04 -0.70
CA ALA A 152 11.32 -11.07 -0.84
C ALA A 152 12.47 -11.33 0.14
N TRP A 153 12.18 -11.44 1.43
CA TRP A 153 13.26 -11.65 2.41
C TRP A 153 13.78 -13.08 2.41
N ALA A 154 12.93 -14.10 2.24
CA ALA A 154 13.40 -15.49 2.18
C ALA A 154 14.21 -15.75 0.89
N GLY A 155 13.79 -15.15 -0.22
CA GLY A 155 14.57 -15.14 -1.45
C GLY A 155 15.95 -14.50 -1.22
N SER A 156 15.98 -13.31 -0.60
CA SER A 156 17.24 -12.60 -0.32
C SER A 156 18.18 -13.41 0.57
N LEU A 157 17.65 -14.12 1.58
CA LEU A 157 18.45 -15.05 2.39
C LEU A 157 19.01 -16.22 1.57
N ALA A 158 18.18 -16.79 0.68
CA ALA A 158 18.58 -17.94 -0.14
C ALA A 158 19.60 -17.56 -1.22
N HIS A 159 19.54 -16.34 -1.74
CA HIS A 159 20.56 -15.79 -2.64
C HIS A 159 21.89 -15.57 -1.91
N GLY A 160 21.81 -15.18 -0.63
CA GLY A 160 22.97 -14.87 0.18
C GLY A 160 23.50 -13.46 -0.07
N ARG A 161 24.64 -13.14 0.54
CA ARG A 161 25.27 -11.82 0.41
C ARG A 161 26.08 -11.76 -0.88
N ASP A 162 25.84 -10.75 -1.71
CA ASP A 162 26.67 -10.52 -2.89
C ASP A 162 28.14 -10.27 -2.49
N HIS A 163 29.08 -10.71 -3.34
CA HIS A 163 30.50 -10.73 -2.99
C HIS A 163 31.14 -9.33 -2.85
N ASP A 164 30.55 -8.30 -3.47
CA ASP A 164 31.05 -6.91 -3.47
C ASP A 164 30.00 -5.92 -2.92
N VAL A 165 29.39 -6.26 -1.78
CA VAL A 165 28.37 -5.41 -1.15
C VAL A 165 29.03 -4.27 -0.37
N SER A 166 28.73 -3.04 -0.79
CA SER A 166 29.03 -1.82 -0.04
C SER A 166 27.79 -1.30 0.67
N TYR A 167 27.98 -0.87 1.93
CA TYR A 167 26.94 -0.27 2.77
C TYR A 167 27.11 1.25 2.94
N GLY A 168 28.07 1.83 2.20
CA GLY A 168 28.31 3.27 2.20
C GLY A 168 27.23 4.02 1.43
N TYR A 169 27.29 5.36 1.51
CA TYR A 169 26.48 6.20 0.62
C TYR A 169 27.05 6.14 -0.80
N LYS A 170 26.15 5.94 -1.76
CA LYS A 170 26.51 5.96 -3.18
C LYS A 170 26.94 7.38 -3.57
N ASN A 171 28.10 7.52 -4.21
CA ASN A 171 28.56 8.80 -4.74
C ASN A 171 27.69 9.19 -5.95
N THR A 172 26.68 10.02 -5.70
CA THR A 172 25.78 10.56 -6.71
C THR A 172 25.90 12.09 -6.77
N SER A 173 25.42 12.69 -7.85
CA SER A 173 25.28 14.15 -7.91
C SER A 173 24.35 14.68 -6.81
N SER A 174 24.50 15.95 -6.42
CA SER A 174 23.65 16.57 -5.39
C SER A 174 22.17 16.53 -5.75
N ALA A 175 21.83 16.72 -7.04
CA ALA A 175 20.45 16.67 -7.51
C ALA A 175 19.87 15.25 -7.40
N GLU A 176 20.62 14.23 -7.83
CA GLU A 176 20.20 12.83 -7.74
C GLU A 176 20.02 12.38 -6.29
N PHE A 177 20.93 12.79 -5.39
CA PHE A 177 20.80 12.53 -3.97
C PHE A 177 19.48 13.08 -3.41
N ILE A 178 19.16 14.34 -3.73
CA ILE A 178 17.91 14.98 -3.29
C ILE A 178 16.69 14.21 -3.81
N PHE A 179 16.67 13.84 -5.10
CA PHE A 179 15.57 13.06 -5.67
C PHE A 179 15.39 11.69 -5.00
N ARG A 180 16.50 11.00 -4.67
CA ARG A 180 16.45 9.72 -3.95
C ARG A 180 15.89 9.87 -2.53
N VAL A 181 16.25 10.94 -1.83
CA VAL A 181 15.70 11.26 -0.50
C VAL A 181 14.19 11.50 -0.59
N PHE A 182 13.73 12.34 -1.53
CA PHE A 182 12.29 12.58 -1.72
C PHE A 182 11.53 11.32 -2.14
N ASN A 183 12.12 10.48 -3.00
CA ASN A 183 11.52 9.22 -3.37
C ASN A 183 11.37 8.29 -2.16
N ALA A 184 12.40 8.15 -1.33
CA ALA A 184 12.36 7.35 -0.12
C ALA A 184 11.31 7.86 0.87
N LEU A 185 11.22 9.19 1.07
CA LEU A 185 10.18 9.80 1.90
C LEU A 185 8.78 9.52 1.35
N GLY A 186 8.58 9.62 0.04
CA GLY A 186 7.30 9.32 -0.61
C GLY A 186 6.89 7.85 -0.45
N VAL A 187 7.83 6.90 -0.61
CA VAL A 187 7.58 5.47 -0.39
C VAL A 187 7.24 5.18 1.07
N ILE A 188 7.95 5.81 2.02
CA ILE A 188 7.63 5.70 3.45
C ILE A 188 6.24 6.25 3.73
N SER A 189 5.89 7.44 3.25
CA SER A 189 4.57 8.04 3.44
C SER A 189 3.45 7.17 2.87
N PHE A 190 3.65 6.64 1.66
CA PHE A 190 2.69 5.76 0.99
C PHE A 190 2.49 4.42 1.72
N ALA A 191 3.56 3.86 2.30
CA ALA A 191 3.50 2.64 3.11
C ALA A 191 2.55 2.75 4.32
N PHE A 192 2.13 3.98 4.69
CA PHE A 192 1.19 4.25 5.77
C PHE A 192 -0.06 5.03 5.30
N ALA A 193 -0.48 4.86 4.03
CA ALA A 193 -1.67 5.51 3.46
C ALA A 193 -3.00 5.19 4.19
N GLY A 194 -3.02 4.18 5.07
CA GLY A 194 -4.20 3.78 5.86
C GLY A 194 -4.80 4.88 6.75
N HIS A 195 -4.08 5.98 7.00
CA HIS A 195 -4.62 7.12 7.74
C HIS A 195 -5.81 7.78 7.04
N ALA A 196 -5.84 7.80 5.71
CA ALA A 196 -6.91 8.46 4.96
C ALA A 196 -8.26 7.71 5.02
N VAL A 197 -8.26 6.45 5.49
CA VAL A 197 -9.44 5.56 5.53
C VAL A 197 -9.84 5.16 6.95
N VAL A 198 -9.02 5.47 7.97
CA VAL A 198 -9.24 4.95 9.33
C VAL A 198 -10.55 5.45 9.93
N LEU A 199 -10.96 6.69 9.64
CA LEU A 199 -12.20 7.27 10.17
C LEU A 199 -13.41 6.61 9.53
N GLU A 200 -13.37 6.36 8.23
CA GLU A 200 -14.41 5.64 7.50
C GLU A 200 -14.54 4.19 7.98
N ILE A 201 -13.43 3.52 8.28
CA ILE A 201 -13.46 2.18 8.90
C ILE A 201 -14.03 2.28 10.32
N GLN A 202 -13.63 3.28 11.10
CA GLN A 202 -14.11 3.48 12.48
C GLN A 202 -15.59 3.83 12.52
N ALA A 203 -16.12 4.50 11.51
CA ALA A 203 -17.53 4.80 11.33
C ALA A 203 -18.40 3.52 11.28
N THR A 204 -17.86 2.41 10.74
CA THR A 204 -18.58 1.13 10.67
C THR A 204 -18.67 0.39 12.01
N ILE A 205 -17.86 0.76 13.00
CA ILE A 205 -17.88 0.14 14.33
C ILE A 205 -19.00 0.79 15.16
N PRO A 206 -19.92 0.01 15.75
CA PRO A 206 -20.95 0.56 16.62
C PRO A 206 -20.31 1.23 17.83
N SER A 207 -20.73 2.46 18.12
CA SER A 207 -20.23 3.27 19.23
C SER A 207 -21.40 3.71 20.10
N THR A 208 -21.24 3.61 21.42
CA THR A 208 -22.17 4.20 22.40
C THR A 208 -21.38 5.06 23.39
N PRO A 209 -22.01 6.01 24.11
CA PRO A 209 -21.33 6.81 25.14
C PRO A 209 -20.60 5.96 26.20
N GLU A 210 -21.09 4.74 26.45
CA GLU A 210 -20.52 3.77 27.39
C GLU A 210 -19.46 2.86 26.76
N LYS A 211 -19.49 2.66 25.44
CA LYS A 211 -18.57 1.81 24.67
C LYS A 211 -18.06 2.55 23.43
N PRO A 212 -16.99 3.36 23.58
CA PRO A 212 -16.49 4.17 22.49
C PRO A 212 -15.75 3.31 21.45
N SER A 213 -15.95 3.64 20.16
CA SER A 213 -15.36 2.93 19.00
C SER A 213 -13.82 2.91 18.99
N ARG A 214 -13.18 3.88 19.67
CA ARG A 214 -11.73 4.02 19.76
C ARG A 214 -10.99 2.80 20.32
N ILE A 215 -11.61 2.06 21.25
CA ILE A 215 -10.97 0.91 21.91
C ILE A 215 -10.84 -0.27 20.94
N PRO A 216 -11.94 -0.77 20.33
CA PRO A 216 -11.82 -1.84 19.34
C PRO A 216 -11.03 -1.40 18.11
N MET A 217 -11.18 -0.15 17.66
CA MET A 217 -10.40 0.39 16.54
C MET A 217 -8.89 0.35 16.84
N TRP A 218 -8.47 0.82 18.01
CA TRP A 218 -7.05 0.79 18.39
C TRP A 218 -6.47 -0.61 18.46
N LYS A 219 -7.23 -1.58 18.99
CA LYS A 219 -6.79 -2.99 19.00
C LYS A 219 -6.56 -3.51 17.58
N GLY A 220 -7.47 -3.19 16.66
CA GLY A 220 -7.33 -3.51 15.24
C GLY A 220 -6.11 -2.84 14.60
N ALA A 221 -5.94 -1.53 14.83
CA ALA A 221 -4.81 -0.76 14.33
C ALA A 221 -3.47 -1.29 14.84
N MET A 222 -3.35 -1.60 16.13
CA MET A 222 -2.15 -2.22 16.71
C MET A 222 -1.83 -3.57 16.07
N GLY A 223 -2.83 -4.43 15.85
CA GLY A 223 -2.66 -5.70 15.15
C GLY A 223 -2.16 -5.51 13.72
N ALA A 224 -2.75 -4.56 12.98
CA ALA A 224 -2.34 -4.23 11.62
C ALA A 224 -0.90 -3.68 11.56
N TYR A 225 -0.53 -2.77 12.47
CA TYR A 225 0.82 -2.20 12.55
C TYR A 225 1.88 -3.24 12.93
N PHE A 226 1.53 -4.21 13.78
CA PHE A 226 2.39 -5.31 14.14
C PHE A 226 2.65 -6.25 12.94
N ILE A 227 1.59 -6.62 12.21
CA ILE A 227 1.71 -7.39 10.97
C ILE A 227 2.57 -6.63 9.96
N ASN A 228 2.34 -5.32 9.81
CA ASN A 228 3.12 -4.48 8.91
C ASN A 228 4.61 -4.45 9.29
N ALA A 229 4.92 -4.36 10.59
CA ALA A 229 6.30 -4.40 11.08
C ALA A 229 6.98 -5.73 10.72
N ILE A 230 6.28 -6.86 10.91
CA ILE A 230 6.78 -8.19 10.52
C ILE A 230 7.00 -8.29 9.00
N CYS A 231 6.19 -7.60 8.20
CA CYS A 231 6.28 -7.70 6.74
C CYS A 231 7.30 -6.69 6.15
N TYR A 232 7.59 -5.54 6.79
CA TYR A 232 8.55 -4.56 6.27
C TYR A 232 9.96 -4.66 6.85
N PHE A 233 10.11 -4.91 8.15
CA PHE A 233 11.44 -4.90 8.78
C PHE A 233 12.36 -6.01 8.25
N PRO A 234 11.92 -7.28 8.14
CA PRO A 234 12.77 -8.33 7.59
C PRO A 234 13.19 -8.05 6.15
N VAL A 235 12.27 -7.55 5.30
CA VAL A 235 12.59 -7.22 3.90
C VAL A 235 13.63 -6.10 3.82
N ALA A 236 13.47 -5.05 4.63
CA ALA A 236 14.41 -3.94 4.65
C ALA A 236 15.79 -4.37 5.20
N LEU A 237 15.82 -5.13 6.29
CA LEU A 237 17.08 -5.56 6.93
C LEU A 237 17.83 -6.59 6.09
N ILE A 238 17.14 -7.65 5.66
CA ILE A 238 17.74 -8.75 4.89
C ILE A 238 18.05 -8.28 3.46
N GLY A 239 17.16 -7.52 2.83
CA GLY A 239 17.40 -6.98 1.49
C GLY A 239 18.60 -6.04 1.47
N TYR A 240 18.71 -5.15 2.46
CA TYR A 240 19.90 -4.29 2.57
C TYR A 240 21.15 -5.09 2.90
N TRP A 241 21.07 -6.11 3.77
CA TRP A 241 22.20 -7.01 4.05
C TRP A 241 22.66 -7.81 2.82
N ALA A 242 21.74 -8.23 1.96
CA ALA A 242 22.07 -9.03 0.78
C ALA A 242 22.68 -8.19 -0.36
N PHE A 243 22.18 -6.96 -0.58
CA PHE A 243 22.49 -6.14 -1.77
C PHE A 243 23.14 -4.77 -1.48
N GLY A 244 23.11 -4.30 -0.23
CA GLY A 244 23.68 -3.01 0.19
C GLY A 244 23.12 -1.80 -0.56
N GLN A 245 24.01 -0.90 -0.96
CA GLN A 245 23.68 0.36 -1.65
C GLN A 245 23.10 0.18 -3.07
N ASP A 246 23.26 -1.02 -3.64
CA ASP A 246 22.83 -1.36 -5.01
C ASP A 246 21.51 -2.13 -5.04
N VAL A 247 20.80 -2.19 -3.91
CA VAL A 247 19.45 -2.75 -3.87
C VAL A 247 18.50 -1.96 -4.79
N ASP A 248 17.77 -2.68 -5.64
CA ASP A 248 16.74 -2.11 -6.50
C ASP A 248 15.52 -1.63 -5.67
N ASP A 249 14.73 -0.70 -6.22
CA ASP A 249 13.44 -0.22 -5.64
C ASP A 249 12.52 -1.39 -5.21
N ASN A 250 12.62 -2.51 -5.91
CA ASN A 250 11.95 -3.75 -5.58
C ASN A 250 12.99 -4.85 -5.35
N VAL A 251 13.14 -5.30 -4.10
CA VAL A 251 14.06 -6.37 -3.68
C VAL A 251 13.91 -7.67 -4.50
N LEU A 252 12.70 -7.98 -5.00
CA LEU A 252 12.49 -9.16 -5.83
C LEU A 252 13.18 -9.07 -7.19
N MET A 253 13.50 -7.86 -7.65
CA MET A 253 14.25 -7.65 -8.89
C MET A 253 15.72 -8.01 -8.72
N ALA A 254 16.28 -7.75 -7.54
CA ALA A 254 17.66 -8.07 -7.23
C ALA A 254 17.91 -9.59 -7.17
N LEU A 255 16.87 -10.38 -6.89
CA LEU A 255 16.93 -11.85 -6.81
C LEU A 255 17.16 -12.58 -8.14
N LYS A 256 16.81 -11.96 -9.29
CA LYS A 256 16.97 -12.47 -10.68
C LYS A 256 16.37 -13.86 -11.02
N ARG A 257 16.15 -14.76 -10.06
CA ARG A 257 15.56 -16.11 -10.22
C ARG A 257 14.76 -16.56 -8.99
N PRO A 258 13.76 -17.44 -9.16
CA PRO A 258 13.18 -17.91 -10.42
C PRO A 258 12.20 -16.88 -11.02
N ALA A 259 12.27 -16.67 -12.34
CA ALA A 259 11.53 -15.60 -13.03
C ALA A 259 10.00 -15.67 -12.86
N TRP A 260 9.42 -16.86 -12.80
CA TRP A 260 7.97 -17.03 -12.62
C TRP A 260 7.48 -16.47 -11.28
N LEU A 261 8.29 -16.58 -10.22
CA LEU A 261 7.96 -16.12 -8.87
C LEU A 261 8.02 -14.59 -8.79
N ILE A 262 8.99 -13.99 -9.47
CA ILE A 262 9.14 -12.54 -9.56
C ILE A 262 7.99 -11.95 -10.40
N ALA A 263 7.64 -12.59 -11.53
CA ALA A 263 6.51 -12.19 -12.35
C ALA A 263 5.20 -12.23 -11.55
N SER A 264 4.95 -13.34 -10.85
CA SER A 264 3.71 -13.52 -10.10
C SER A 264 3.60 -12.56 -8.90
N ALA A 265 4.70 -12.25 -8.24
CA ALA A 265 4.75 -11.24 -7.18
C ALA A 265 4.44 -9.82 -7.72
N ASN A 266 5.01 -9.45 -8.88
CA ASN A 266 4.69 -8.16 -9.51
C ASN A 266 3.22 -8.09 -9.94
N LEU A 267 2.64 -9.17 -10.47
CA LEU A 267 1.22 -9.24 -10.81
C LEU A 267 0.34 -9.09 -9.56
N MET A 268 0.71 -9.71 -8.45
CA MET A 268 -0.02 -9.57 -7.19
C MET A 268 -0.01 -8.13 -6.68
N VAL A 269 1.12 -7.41 -6.81
CA VAL A 269 1.20 -5.98 -6.48
C VAL A 269 0.30 -5.16 -7.39
N VAL A 270 0.30 -5.42 -8.70
CA VAL A 270 -0.60 -4.75 -9.67
C VAL A 270 -2.06 -4.91 -9.23
N VAL A 271 -2.47 -6.13 -8.89
CA VAL A 271 -3.84 -6.42 -8.49
C VAL A 271 -4.19 -5.80 -7.13
N HIS A 272 -3.27 -5.81 -6.17
CA HIS A 272 -3.44 -5.12 -4.88
C HIS A 272 -3.64 -3.61 -5.08
N VAL A 273 -2.77 -2.97 -5.87
CA VAL A 273 -2.86 -1.55 -6.20
C VAL A 273 -4.17 -1.21 -6.89
N ILE A 274 -4.67 -2.08 -7.76
CA ILE A 274 -5.99 -1.92 -8.40
C ILE A 274 -7.10 -1.77 -7.35
N GLY A 275 -7.17 -2.71 -6.39
CA GLY A 275 -8.18 -2.69 -5.33
C GLY A 275 -8.04 -1.50 -4.38
N SER A 276 -6.83 -1.23 -3.91
CA SER A 276 -6.60 -0.14 -2.94
C SER A 276 -6.89 1.24 -3.54
N TYR A 277 -6.58 1.47 -4.82
CA TYR A 277 -6.91 2.72 -5.50
C TYR A 277 -8.42 3.01 -5.52
N GLN A 278 -9.25 1.98 -5.62
CA GLN A 278 -10.71 2.16 -5.65
C GLN A 278 -11.26 2.57 -4.29
N VAL A 279 -10.71 2.01 -3.21
CA VAL A 279 -11.04 2.45 -1.83
C VAL A 279 -10.64 3.92 -1.63
N VAL A 280 -9.46 4.29 -2.13
CA VAL A 280 -8.93 5.66 -2.04
C VAL A 280 -9.76 6.63 -2.88
N LEU A 281 -10.23 6.23 -4.06
CA LEU A 281 -11.19 7.01 -4.84
C LEU A 281 -12.54 7.18 -4.14
N GLN A 282 -13.03 6.16 -3.43
CA GLN A 282 -14.28 6.26 -2.67
C GLN A 282 -14.20 7.32 -1.56
N VAL A 283 -13.05 7.46 -0.91
CA VAL A 283 -12.83 8.54 0.08
C VAL A 283 -12.94 9.93 -0.56
N VAL A 284 -12.50 10.09 -1.81
CA VAL A 284 -12.53 11.38 -2.52
C VAL A 284 -13.90 11.67 -3.13
N VAL A 285 -14.48 10.70 -3.84
CA VAL A 285 -15.65 10.88 -4.72
C VAL A 285 -16.95 10.43 -4.06
N GLY A 286 -16.89 9.53 -3.07
CA GLY A 286 -18.05 8.96 -2.38
C GLY A 286 -18.81 9.93 -1.47
N GLY A 287 -18.27 11.13 -1.26
CA GLY A 287 -19.01 12.21 -0.61
C GLY A 287 -19.99 12.88 -1.56
N ASN A 288 -21.22 13.11 -1.11
CA ASN A 288 -22.12 14.12 -1.70
C ASN A 288 -21.63 15.57 -1.48
N ASP A 289 -20.31 15.78 -1.38
CA ASP A 289 -19.70 17.07 -1.14
C ASP A 289 -19.67 17.86 -2.45
N PRO A 290 -20.31 19.05 -2.51
CA PRO A 290 -20.33 19.89 -3.71
C PRO A 290 -18.93 20.25 -4.20
N PHE A 291 -17.96 20.33 -3.28
CA PHE A 291 -16.56 20.61 -3.58
C PHE A 291 -15.92 19.49 -4.42
N CYS A 292 -16.07 18.22 -4.04
CA CYS A 292 -15.53 17.10 -4.81
C CYS A 292 -16.30 16.89 -6.12
N GLN A 293 -17.61 17.14 -6.13
CA GLN A 293 -18.44 17.06 -7.34
C GLN A 293 -18.08 18.14 -8.38
N SER A 294 -17.48 19.27 -7.97
CA SER A 294 -16.97 20.26 -8.92
C SER A 294 -15.78 19.77 -9.74
N PHE A 295 -15.05 18.74 -9.27
CA PHE A 295 -13.86 18.20 -9.94
C PHE A 295 -14.12 16.89 -10.71
N SER A 296 -15.26 16.22 -10.45
CA SER A 296 -15.69 15.04 -11.20
C SER A 296 -17.18 15.19 -11.56
N PRO A 297 -17.54 15.35 -12.85
CA PRO A 297 -18.95 15.32 -13.28
C PRO A 297 -19.56 13.92 -13.18
N PHE A 298 -18.74 12.88 -12.93
CA PHE A 298 -19.19 11.50 -12.82
C PHE A 298 -19.54 11.18 -11.36
N ARG A 299 -20.83 10.94 -11.13
CA ARG A 299 -21.34 10.36 -9.88
C ARG A 299 -21.01 8.87 -9.89
N ILE A 300 -19.88 8.51 -9.29
CA ILE A 300 -19.47 7.11 -9.21
C ILE A 300 -20.27 6.45 -8.07
N ASN A 301 -21.38 5.80 -8.41
CA ASN A 301 -22.24 5.09 -7.47
C ASN A 301 -21.56 3.78 -7.03
N PHE A 302 -20.73 3.83 -5.99
CA PHE A 302 -20.21 2.63 -5.31
C PHE A 302 -20.69 2.59 -3.86
N LEU A 303 -21.98 2.34 -3.64
CA LEU A 303 -22.47 1.79 -2.38
C LEU A 303 -23.75 1.00 -2.66
N ALA A 304 -23.64 -0.33 -2.55
CA ALA A 304 -24.65 -1.22 -2.00
C ALA A 304 -23.90 -2.37 -1.32
#